data_AF-A0A671MV83-F1
#
_entry.id   AF-A0A671MV83-F1
#
_cell.length_a   1.000
_cell.length_b   1.000
_cell.length_c   1.000
_cell.angle_alpha   90.00
_cell.angle_beta   90.00
_cell.angle_gamma   90.00
#
_symmetry.space_group_name_H-M   'P 1'
#
loop_
_entity.id
_entity.type
_entity.pdbx_description
1 polymer ?
#
loop_
_entity_poly.entity_id
_entity_poly.type
_entity_poly.pdbx_seq_one_letter_code
_entity_poly.pdbx_strand_id
1 'polypeptide(L)'
;FINVLEKCQNESLIVLSGCGTSGRIAFLLVTSFNEMLKAQKQKQICSYIIAGGDRALLTSQEAPEDDPALGARTLDKICAGKKHVLFIGISCGMSAPFVAGQLDFCLKHLDVFTPVLLGFNPVHMAREPMQDCSFHFKDVAERMAAEQRHKKAFVLNPVLGAEAISGSSRMKGGSATKIILESILLAGHEATFRGKRTTPEFCHNQRHTYDFFFCKSFISLQMNAHVYYIGWQTLGTIGLTDASECVPTYGADFDDIRGFINNGFREMKNKEGDLSFLGPEFIIGHKDFVETILPSLSQNDMMLFLFAVNDDLHEVTALADQVRRRTSNLHAIAHDLEKFIIPVNFKESSFQQRQRWELSTKWCLNAISTGAHVLKGKVYMNYMIDLRVTNSKLYRRAISILQRFTGCSKSKCERALLRAIYSTDDLSEDMASVDVWKHTDAVVPTALVMMQCGCTLAEARHHLDCHPVIRDAVSACFNSSKTKNFIKPLDSVESEP
;
A
#
# COMPACT_ATOMS: atom_id res chain seq x y z
N PHE A 1 -10.52 9.09 21.22
CA PHE A 1 -11.59 8.99 20.20
C PHE A 1 -12.91 9.54 20.72
N ILE A 2 -13.56 8.91 21.70
CA ILE A 2 -14.82 9.38 22.32
C ILE A 2 -14.73 10.86 22.75
N ASN A 3 -13.66 11.24 23.47
CA ASN A 3 -13.43 12.64 23.88
C ASN A 3 -13.36 13.65 22.71
N VAL A 4 -13.11 13.23 21.47
CA VAL A 4 -13.10 14.11 20.29
C VAL A 4 -14.47 14.13 19.61
N LEU A 5 -15.22 13.03 19.69
CA LEU A 5 -16.60 12.96 19.21
C LEU A 5 -17.60 13.70 20.11
N GLU A 6 -17.38 13.67 21.43
CA GLU A 6 -18.25 14.30 22.44
C GLU A 6 -18.04 15.81 22.57
N LYS A 7 -16.84 16.29 22.23
CA LYS A 7 -16.53 17.73 22.23
C LYS A 7 -17.20 18.45 21.06
N CYS A 8 -17.25 19.78 21.14
CA CYS A 8 -17.93 20.59 20.13
C CYS A 8 -17.46 20.21 18.70
N GLN A 9 -18.39 19.69 17.89
CA GLN A 9 -18.11 19.19 16.53
C GLN A 9 -17.61 20.29 15.56
N ASN A 10 -17.73 21.56 15.94
CA ASN A 10 -17.18 22.69 15.19
C ASN A 10 -15.68 22.89 15.45
N GLU A 11 -15.22 22.55 16.64
CA GLU A 11 -13.86 22.76 17.13
C GLU A 11 -13.00 21.49 17.07
N SER A 12 -13.62 20.36 16.73
CA SER A 12 -12.99 19.03 16.73
C SER A 12 -12.73 18.50 15.31
N LEU A 13 -11.67 17.71 15.14
CA LEU A 13 -11.34 17.03 13.88
C LEU A 13 -10.60 15.71 14.14
N ILE A 14 -10.90 14.69 13.34
CA ILE A 14 -10.14 13.44 13.27
C ILE A 14 -9.38 13.43 11.95
N VAL A 15 -8.06 13.24 12.00
CA VAL A 15 -7.21 13.22 10.82
C VAL A 15 -6.50 11.88 10.73
N LEU A 16 -6.71 11.14 9.64
CA LEU A 16 -5.93 9.95 9.31
C LEU A 16 -4.86 10.31 8.28
N SER A 17 -3.60 9.94 8.50
CA SER A 17 -2.54 10.23 7.53
C SER A 17 -1.61 9.06 7.28
N GLY A 18 -1.12 8.92 6.05
CA GLY A 18 -0.11 7.93 5.70
C GLY A 18 0.47 8.14 4.31
N CYS A 19 1.40 7.25 3.93
CA CYS A 19 2.07 7.25 2.63
C CYS A 19 1.70 5.98 1.83
N GLY A 20 1.65 6.07 0.50
CA GLY A 20 1.26 4.95 -0.37
C GLY A 20 -0.04 4.29 0.07
N THR A 21 -0.06 2.95 0.15
CA THR A 21 -1.22 2.19 0.67
C THR A 21 -1.76 2.70 2.00
N SER A 22 -0.91 3.13 2.94
CA SER A 22 -1.39 3.63 4.25
C SER A 22 -2.24 4.90 4.08
N GLY A 23 -1.84 5.80 3.17
CA GLY A 23 -2.61 6.99 2.82
C GLY A 23 -3.88 6.67 2.02
N ARG A 24 -3.83 5.69 1.11
CA ARG A 24 -5.02 5.25 0.34
C ARG A 24 -6.06 4.58 1.24
N ILE A 25 -5.63 3.83 2.25
CA ILE A 25 -6.53 3.29 3.28
C ILE A 25 -7.09 4.41 4.15
N ALA A 26 -6.27 5.38 4.57
CA ALA A 26 -6.77 6.56 5.29
C ALA A 26 -7.87 7.29 4.51
N PHE A 27 -7.69 7.47 3.20
CA PHE A 27 -8.69 8.00 2.29
C PHE A 27 -9.97 7.15 2.29
N LEU A 28 -9.89 5.85 1.99
CA LEU A 28 -11.04 4.95 1.94
C LEU A 28 -11.86 5.00 3.25
N LEU A 29 -11.17 4.90 4.39
CA LEU A 29 -11.81 4.89 5.71
C LEU A 29 -12.51 6.22 6.01
N VAL A 30 -11.86 7.34 5.72
CA VAL A 30 -12.45 8.67 5.93
C VAL A 30 -13.66 8.88 5.04
N THR A 31 -13.57 8.51 3.76
CA THR A 31 -14.68 8.63 2.79
C THR A 31 -15.87 7.80 3.24
N SER A 32 -15.67 6.50 3.51
CA SER A 32 -16.73 5.60 3.97
C SER A 32 -17.35 6.08 5.30
N PHE A 33 -16.53 6.47 6.28
CA PHE A 33 -17.04 6.93 7.57
C PHE A 33 -17.81 8.25 7.45
N ASN A 34 -17.34 9.22 6.66
CA ASN A 34 -18.06 10.47 6.43
C ASN A 34 -19.39 10.26 5.70
N GLU A 35 -19.49 9.27 4.82
CA GLU A 35 -20.76 8.87 4.20
C GLU A 35 -21.75 8.32 5.24
N MET A 36 -21.27 7.45 6.14
CA MET A 36 -22.09 6.92 7.23
C MET A 36 -22.61 8.05 8.12
N LEU A 37 -21.74 8.99 8.52
CA LEU A 37 -22.14 10.17 9.30
C LEU A 37 -23.19 10.99 8.55
N LYS A 38 -22.97 11.25 7.26
CA LYS A 38 -23.91 12.01 6.41
C LYS A 38 -25.27 11.32 6.31
N ALA A 39 -25.31 10.01 6.11
CA ALA A 39 -26.54 9.23 6.05
C ALA A 39 -27.34 9.31 7.37
N GLN A 40 -26.64 9.47 8.50
CA GLN A 40 -27.24 9.67 9.82
C GLN A 40 -27.49 11.15 10.16
N LYS A 41 -27.36 12.07 9.19
CA LYS A 41 -27.48 13.53 9.38
C LYS A 41 -26.52 14.10 10.42
N GLN A 42 -25.36 13.46 10.60
CA GLN A 42 -24.29 13.89 11.48
C GLN A 42 -23.25 14.69 10.69
N LYS A 43 -22.53 15.57 11.39
CA LYS A 43 -21.48 16.39 10.78
C LYS A 43 -20.26 15.52 10.42
N GLN A 44 -19.70 15.76 9.25
CA GLN A 44 -18.43 15.16 8.84
C GLN A 44 -17.28 15.78 9.64
N ILE A 45 -16.57 14.96 10.39
CA ILE A 45 -15.51 15.37 11.31
C ILE A 45 -14.21 14.60 11.07
N CYS A 46 -14.14 13.84 9.97
CA CYS A 46 -12.96 13.07 9.57
C CYS A 46 -12.34 13.65 8.30
N SER A 47 -11.01 13.68 8.25
CA SER A 47 -10.22 14.15 7.12
C SER A 47 -9.03 13.22 6.90
N TYR A 48 -8.59 13.04 5.65
CA TYR A 48 -7.40 12.25 5.33
C TYR A 48 -6.24 13.12 4.85
N ILE A 49 -5.01 12.66 5.02
CA ILE A 49 -3.81 13.24 4.41
C ILE A 49 -2.97 12.11 3.81
N ILE A 50 -2.72 12.18 2.51
CA ILE A 50 -1.79 11.29 1.81
C ILE A 50 -0.58 12.08 1.30
N ALA A 51 0.62 11.56 1.50
CA ALA A 51 1.83 12.16 0.93
C ALA A 51 1.75 12.18 -0.60
N GLY A 52 1.92 13.36 -1.20
CA GLY A 52 1.74 13.58 -2.65
C GLY A 52 0.34 14.06 -3.07
N GLY A 53 -0.57 14.30 -2.12
CA GLY A 53 -1.93 14.78 -2.42
C GLY A 53 -2.79 13.74 -3.13
N ASP A 54 -3.94 14.14 -3.67
CA ASP A 54 -4.89 13.19 -4.26
C ASP A 54 -4.32 12.47 -5.50
N ARG A 55 -3.29 13.03 -6.13
CA ARG A 55 -2.52 12.35 -7.18
C ARG A 55 -1.98 10.99 -6.74
N ALA A 56 -1.58 10.88 -5.48
CA ALA A 56 -1.05 9.67 -4.88
C ALA A 56 -2.11 8.58 -4.66
N LEU A 57 -3.41 8.89 -4.80
CA LEU A 57 -4.48 7.89 -4.74
C LEU A 57 -4.43 6.92 -5.93
N LEU A 58 -3.91 7.37 -7.08
CA LEU A 58 -3.90 6.61 -8.33
C LEU A 58 -2.51 6.23 -8.79
N THR A 59 -1.49 7.02 -8.42
CA THR A 59 -0.10 6.81 -8.84
C THR A 59 0.82 6.64 -7.64
N SER A 60 1.99 6.04 -7.86
CA SER A 60 3.03 6.01 -6.82
C SER A 60 3.74 7.36 -6.75
N GLN A 61 3.57 8.06 -5.63
CA GLN A 61 4.22 9.35 -5.35
C GLN A 61 5.12 9.17 -4.12
N GLU A 62 6.33 8.67 -4.32
CA GLU A 62 7.19 8.24 -3.22
C GLU A 62 8.12 9.32 -2.69
N ALA A 63 8.55 10.28 -3.52
CA ALA A 63 9.40 11.39 -3.07
C ALA A 63 8.78 12.21 -1.92
N PRO A 64 7.47 12.54 -1.92
CA PRO A 64 6.83 13.23 -0.80
C PRO A 64 6.85 12.45 0.54
N GLU A 65 7.06 11.12 0.53
CA GLU A 65 7.17 10.31 1.76
C GLU A 65 8.39 10.72 2.60
N ASP A 66 9.45 11.20 1.95
CA ASP A 66 10.73 11.55 2.57
C ASP A 66 10.80 13.01 3.10
N ASP A 67 9.72 13.81 2.99
CA ASP A 67 9.68 15.20 3.47
C ASP A 67 8.88 15.34 4.80
N PRO A 68 9.54 15.36 5.97
CA PRO A 68 8.87 15.56 7.26
C PRO A 68 8.26 16.96 7.43
N ALA A 69 8.87 17.98 6.84
CA ALA A 69 8.42 19.36 6.97
C ALA A 69 7.13 19.60 6.16
N LEU A 70 7.01 18.98 4.99
CA LEU A 70 5.77 18.94 4.21
C LEU A 70 4.65 18.24 4.98
N GLY A 71 4.96 17.14 5.66
CA GLY A 71 4.01 16.45 6.53
C GLY A 71 3.42 17.38 7.59
N ALA A 72 4.31 18.03 8.36
CA ALA A 72 3.92 18.99 9.41
C ALA A 72 3.08 20.17 8.86
N ARG A 73 3.54 20.83 7.79
CA ARG A 73 2.83 21.97 7.18
C ARG A 73 1.45 21.56 6.66
N THR A 74 1.33 20.39 6.05
CA THR A 74 0.05 19.88 5.54
C THR A 74 -0.95 19.63 6.68
N LEU A 75 -0.47 19.06 7.79
CA LEU A 75 -1.31 18.82 8.97
C LEU A 75 -1.78 20.13 9.61
N ASP A 76 -0.87 21.09 9.81
CA ASP A 76 -1.16 22.41 10.36
C ASP A 76 -2.24 23.12 9.55
N LYS A 77 -2.08 23.17 8.21
CA LYS A 77 -3.05 23.78 7.30
C LYS A 77 -4.45 23.17 7.42
N ILE A 78 -4.56 21.84 7.52
CA ILE A 78 -5.86 21.14 7.61
C ILE A 78 -6.51 21.33 8.99
N CYS A 79 -5.71 21.53 10.03
CA CYS A 79 -6.17 21.66 11.41
C CYS A 79 -6.35 23.12 11.84
N ALA A 80 -6.09 24.09 10.96
CA ALA A 80 -6.23 25.52 11.25
C ALA A 80 -7.59 25.85 11.89
N GLY A 81 -7.57 26.50 13.05
CA GLY A 81 -8.76 26.90 13.81
C GLY A 81 -9.43 25.77 14.61
N LYS A 82 -8.88 24.55 14.64
CA LYS A 82 -9.37 23.47 15.49
C LYS A 82 -8.75 23.54 16.89
N LYS A 83 -9.55 23.21 17.90
CA LYS A 83 -9.10 23.17 19.31
C LYS A 83 -8.82 21.74 19.79
N HIS A 84 -9.42 20.74 19.13
CA HIS A 84 -9.28 19.34 19.52
C HIS A 84 -9.09 18.44 18.30
N VAL A 85 -7.87 17.99 18.08
CA VAL A 85 -7.53 17.17 16.92
C VAL A 85 -7.06 15.80 17.37
N LEU A 86 -7.77 14.74 16.96
CA LEU A 86 -7.23 13.38 17.01
C LEU A 86 -6.47 13.13 15.72
N PHE A 87 -5.14 13.10 15.79
CA PHE A 87 -4.30 12.79 14.65
C PHE A 87 -3.87 11.32 14.72
N ILE A 88 -4.07 10.56 13.65
CA ILE A 88 -3.62 9.17 13.52
C ILE A 88 -2.66 9.07 12.34
N GLY A 89 -1.36 9.01 12.63
CA GLY A 89 -0.30 8.79 11.66
C GLY A 89 -0.02 7.31 11.45
N ILE A 90 -0.13 6.85 10.20
CA ILE A 90 -0.02 5.44 9.82
C ILE A 90 1.32 5.21 9.10
N SER A 91 2.18 4.41 9.71
CA SER A 91 3.43 3.95 9.11
C SER A 91 3.68 2.50 9.50
N CYS A 92 3.35 1.56 8.60
CA CYS A 92 3.45 0.11 8.85
C CYS A 92 4.84 -0.27 9.40
N GLY A 93 5.91 0.23 8.78
CA GLY A 93 7.29 -0.03 9.18
C GLY A 93 7.88 0.96 10.18
N MET A 94 7.11 1.94 10.67
CA MET A 94 7.59 3.06 11.50
C MET A 94 8.79 3.76 10.86
N SER A 95 8.59 4.23 9.64
CA SER A 95 9.70 4.55 8.75
C SER A 95 9.52 5.72 7.80
N ALA A 96 8.32 6.30 7.72
CA ALA A 96 7.98 7.35 6.77
C ALA A 96 8.26 8.74 7.37
N PRO A 97 9.27 9.50 6.90
CA PRO A 97 9.59 10.83 7.43
C PRO A 97 8.39 11.78 7.43
N PHE A 98 7.56 11.78 6.38
CA PHE A 98 6.34 12.56 6.29
C PHE A 98 5.42 12.40 7.52
N VAL A 99 5.18 11.14 7.94
CA VAL A 99 4.32 10.82 9.10
C VAL A 99 5.02 11.17 10.41
N ALA A 100 6.33 10.93 10.51
CA ALA A 100 7.07 11.32 11.70
C ALA A 100 7.04 12.85 11.89
N GLY A 101 7.17 13.65 10.82
CA GLY A 101 7.08 15.11 10.90
C GLY A 101 5.74 15.61 11.43
N GLN A 102 4.64 14.94 11.05
CA GLN A 102 3.31 15.20 11.59
C GLN A 102 3.20 14.85 13.09
N LEU A 103 3.73 13.69 13.49
CA LEU A 103 3.73 13.27 14.90
C LEU A 103 4.58 14.19 15.77
N ASP A 104 5.76 14.61 15.30
CA ASP A 104 6.61 15.57 16.01
C ASP A 104 5.91 16.93 16.16
N PHE A 105 5.23 17.39 15.11
CA PHE A 105 4.40 18.60 15.17
C PHE A 105 3.29 18.48 16.22
N CYS A 106 2.58 17.36 16.28
CA CYS A 106 1.57 17.13 17.32
C CYS A 106 2.15 17.10 18.74
N LEU A 107 3.31 16.45 18.93
CA LEU A 107 3.97 16.38 20.24
C LEU A 107 4.40 17.76 20.78
N LYS A 108 4.61 18.75 19.89
CA LYS A 108 4.89 20.14 20.26
C LYS A 108 3.63 20.94 20.63
N HIS A 109 2.44 20.43 20.34
CA HIS A 109 1.15 21.12 20.48
C HIS A 109 0.08 20.21 21.12
N LEU A 110 0.42 19.55 22.23
CA LEU A 110 -0.45 18.59 22.92
C LEU A 110 -1.69 19.22 23.57
N ASP A 111 -1.77 20.55 23.62
CA ASP A 111 -2.95 21.31 24.01
C ASP A 111 -4.08 21.23 22.96
N VAL A 112 -3.72 21.09 21.68
CA VAL A 112 -4.66 20.93 20.57
C VAL A 112 -4.73 19.48 20.08
N PHE A 113 -3.58 18.80 20.00
CA PHE A 113 -3.45 17.50 19.36
C PHE A 113 -3.39 16.34 20.34
N THR A 114 -4.08 15.25 19.99
CA THR A 114 -3.87 13.91 20.55
C THR A 114 -3.27 13.04 19.44
N PRO A 115 -1.94 12.85 19.39
CA PRO A 115 -1.31 12.03 18.36
C PRO A 115 -1.45 10.53 18.66
N VAL A 116 -1.68 9.77 17.60
CA VAL A 116 -1.68 8.31 17.58
C VAL A 116 -0.75 7.85 16.46
N LEU A 117 0.25 7.04 16.78
CA LEU A 117 1.08 6.32 15.81
C LEU A 117 0.50 4.91 15.62
N LEU A 118 0.13 4.56 14.40
CA LEU A 118 -0.22 3.20 14.01
C LEU A 118 0.91 2.60 13.16
N GLY A 119 1.50 1.51 13.64
CA GLY A 119 2.52 0.73 12.92
C GLY A 119 2.48 -0.74 13.33
N PHE A 120 3.40 -1.56 12.84
CA PHE A 120 3.42 -3.01 13.13
C PHE A 120 4.79 -3.52 13.58
N ASN A 121 5.69 -2.58 13.88
CA ASN A 121 7.00 -2.87 14.47
C ASN A 121 7.03 -2.42 15.95
N PRO A 122 7.82 -3.11 16.80
CA PRO A 122 8.21 -2.56 18.09
C PRO A 122 8.90 -1.20 17.92
N VAL A 123 8.71 -0.28 18.88
CA VAL A 123 9.29 1.08 18.82
C VAL A 123 10.81 1.07 18.67
N HIS A 124 11.51 0.15 19.32
CA HIS A 124 12.97 0.04 19.21
C HIS A 124 13.47 -0.37 17.81
N MET A 125 12.59 -0.93 16.96
CA MET A 125 12.84 -1.27 15.55
C MET A 125 12.40 -0.15 14.59
N ALA A 126 11.89 0.97 15.10
CA ALA A 126 11.58 2.12 14.28
C ALA A 126 12.85 2.64 13.58
N ARG A 127 12.66 3.27 12.43
CA ARG A 127 13.76 3.57 11.51
C ARG A 127 14.75 4.59 12.09
N GLU A 128 16.02 4.18 12.11
CA GLU A 128 17.19 5.03 12.31
C GLU A 128 17.63 5.71 10.98
N PRO A 129 18.29 6.87 11.03
CA PRO A 129 18.70 7.61 9.83
C PRO A 129 19.76 6.86 8.98
N MET A 130 19.85 7.23 7.70
CA MET A 130 21.14 7.19 6.98
C MET A 130 21.80 8.55 7.21
N GLN A 131 23.13 8.61 7.18
CA GLN A 131 23.97 9.77 7.53
C GLN A 131 23.35 11.14 7.23
N ASP A 132 23.61 12.09 8.14
CA ASP A 132 23.32 13.54 8.04
C ASP A 132 21.85 14.00 8.03
N CYS A 133 20.92 13.19 8.54
CA CYS A 133 19.56 13.68 8.83
C CYS A 133 19.36 13.99 10.32
N SER A 134 18.92 15.21 10.63
CA SER A 134 18.60 15.67 12.00
C SER A 134 17.24 15.19 12.52
N PHE A 135 16.46 14.46 11.72
CA PHE A 135 15.09 14.08 12.04
C PHE A 135 14.92 12.56 12.02
N HIS A 136 14.63 11.95 13.18
CA HIS A 136 14.64 10.49 13.37
C HIS A 136 13.24 9.97 13.69
N PHE A 137 12.75 8.99 12.92
CA PHE A 137 11.44 8.38 13.20
C PHE A 137 11.46 7.70 14.59
N LYS A 138 12.56 7.03 14.92
CA LYS A 138 12.76 6.36 16.21
C LYS A 138 12.59 7.32 17.39
N ASP A 139 13.25 8.47 17.37
CA ASP A 139 13.13 9.48 18.44
C ASP A 139 11.69 9.97 18.63
N VAL A 140 10.98 10.20 17.53
CA VAL A 140 9.56 10.60 17.58
C VAL A 140 8.71 9.46 18.17
N ALA A 141 8.95 8.22 17.77
CA ALA A 141 8.23 7.06 18.29
C ALA A 141 8.53 6.80 19.78
N GLU A 142 9.76 7.02 20.24
CA GLU A 142 10.15 6.92 21.65
C GLU A 142 9.50 8.02 22.49
N ARG A 143 9.47 9.27 21.99
CA ARG A 143 8.73 10.38 22.63
C ARG A 143 7.23 10.11 22.69
N MET A 144 6.63 9.58 21.62
CA MET A 144 5.24 9.12 21.62
C MET A 144 4.99 8.07 22.72
N ALA A 145 5.87 7.07 22.85
CA ALA A 145 5.76 6.04 23.87
C ALA A 145 5.94 6.59 25.31
N ALA A 146 6.79 7.62 25.49
CA ALA A 146 6.93 8.32 26.77
C ALA A 146 5.64 9.08 27.14
N GLU A 147 5.08 9.85 26.21
CA GLU A 147 3.84 10.61 26.41
C GLU A 147 2.60 9.71 26.58
N GLN A 148 2.66 8.47 26.10
CA GLN A 148 1.60 7.48 26.33
C GLN A 148 1.43 7.12 27.81
N ARG A 149 2.49 7.18 28.63
CA ARG A 149 2.40 6.98 30.08
C ARG A 149 1.54 8.06 30.75
N HIS A 150 1.48 9.24 30.16
CA HIS A 150 0.65 10.37 30.59
C HIS A 150 -0.70 10.43 29.86
N LYS A 151 -1.03 9.44 29.03
CA LYS A 151 -2.25 9.39 28.19
C LYS A 151 -2.41 10.60 27.25
N LYS A 152 -1.30 11.23 26.86
CA LYS A 152 -1.27 12.38 25.94
C LYS A 152 -1.01 11.98 24.49
N ALA A 153 -0.35 10.86 24.26
CA ALA A 153 -0.09 10.27 22.95
C ALA A 153 -0.35 8.75 23.00
N PHE A 154 -0.47 8.10 21.84
CA PHE A 154 -0.68 6.64 21.79
C PHE A 154 0.12 5.99 20.67
N VAL A 155 0.78 4.88 20.97
CA VAL A 155 1.40 3.99 19.99
C VAL A 155 0.55 2.72 19.92
N LEU A 156 -0.05 2.49 18.75
CA LEU A 156 -0.79 1.28 18.41
C LEU A 156 0.10 0.44 17.49
N ASN A 157 0.77 -0.56 18.05
CA ASN A 157 1.74 -1.36 17.30
C ASN A 157 1.67 -2.88 17.52
N PRO A 158 0.53 -3.52 17.21
CA PRO A 158 0.44 -4.97 17.29
C PRO A 158 1.45 -5.62 16.33
N VAL A 159 2.17 -6.63 16.82
CA VAL A 159 3.17 -7.34 16.03
C VAL A 159 2.48 -8.38 15.16
N LEU A 160 2.47 -8.15 13.85
CA LEU A 160 1.83 -9.05 12.88
C LEU A 160 2.76 -10.17 12.37
N GLY A 161 4.07 -10.05 12.60
CA GLY A 161 5.10 -10.85 11.94
C GLY A 161 5.36 -10.41 10.48
N ALA A 162 6.39 -10.98 9.86
CA ALA A 162 6.82 -10.62 8.51
C ALA A 162 5.74 -10.81 7.43
N GLU A 163 5.82 -10.04 6.36
CA GLU A 163 5.00 -10.21 5.15
C GLU A 163 5.40 -11.49 4.40
N ALA A 164 4.44 -12.12 3.70
CA ALA A 164 4.73 -13.28 2.86
C ALA A 164 5.71 -12.92 1.73
N ILE A 165 5.57 -11.72 1.15
CA ILE A 165 6.55 -11.08 0.28
C ILE A 165 7.22 -9.94 1.06
N SER A 166 8.51 -10.10 1.34
CA SER A 166 9.27 -9.27 2.28
C SER A 166 9.18 -7.78 1.94
N GLY A 167 8.57 -7.01 2.84
CA GLY A 167 8.42 -5.55 2.69
C GLY A 167 7.18 -5.09 1.93
N SER A 168 6.32 -6.01 1.46
CA SER A 168 5.04 -5.68 0.82
C SER A 168 3.99 -5.27 1.85
N SER A 169 4.18 -4.11 2.48
CA SER A 169 3.30 -3.60 3.56
C SER A 169 1.86 -3.36 3.11
N ARG A 170 1.60 -3.34 1.79
CA ARG A 170 0.24 -3.28 1.23
C ARG A 170 -0.60 -4.51 1.59
N MET A 171 0.03 -5.65 1.92
CA MET A 171 -0.63 -6.91 2.25
C MET A 171 -1.10 -6.93 3.71
N LYS A 172 -0.39 -7.60 4.64
CA LYS A 172 -0.83 -7.75 6.04
C LYS A 172 -0.92 -6.40 6.74
N GLY A 173 0.10 -5.55 6.59
CA GLY A 173 0.12 -4.22 7.20
C GLY A 173 -1.08 -3.36 6.79
N GLY A 174 -1.38 -3.30 5.49
CA GLY A 174 -2.55 -2.61 4.97
C GLY A 174 -3.86 -3.21 5.50
N SER A 175 -4.01 -4.53 5.46
CA SER A 175 -5.23 -5.19 5.96
C SER A 175 -5.44 -4.96 7.46
N ALA A 176 -4.39 -5.08 8.27
CA ALA A 176 -4.47 -4.80 9.71
C ALA A 176 -4.76 -3.32 9.99
N THR A 177 -4.20 -2.39 9.22
CA THR A 177 -4.51 -0.96 9.31
C THR A 177 -6.00 -0.73 9.13
N LYS A 178 -6.59 -1.32 8.08
CA LYS A 178 -8.03 -1.23 7.81
C LYS A 178 -8.84 -1.77 8.99
N ILE A 179 -8.58 -3.01 9.42
CA ILE A 179 -9.29 -3.67 10.52
C ILE A 179 -9.24 -2.85 11.81
N ILE A 180 -8.05 -2.41 12.22
CA ILE A 180 -7.84 -1.69 13.49
C ILE A 180 -8.56 -0.34 13.46
N LEU A 181 -8.37 0.45 12.41
CA LEU A 181 -8.95 1.79 12.33
C LEU A 181 -10.46 1.74 12.17
N GLU A 182 -11.01 0.81 11.38
CA GLU A 182 -12.45 0.61 11.28
C GLU A 182 -13.08 0.26 12.61
N SER A 183 -12.44 -0.66 13.35
CA SER A 183 -12.88 -1.06 14.68
C SER A 183 -12.90 0.14 15.63
N ILE A 184 -11.85 0.97 15.61
CA ILE A 184 -11.76 2.18 16.45
C ILE A 184 -12.83 3.21 16.07
N LEU A 185 -12.99 3.49 14.77
CA LEU A 185 -13.96 4.46 14.26
C LEU A 185 -15.39 4.05 14.64
N LEU A 186 -15.74 2.78 14.42
CA LEU A 186 -17.06 2.24 14.73
C LEU A 186 -17.33 2.14 16.22
N ALA A 187 -16.39 1.57 16.99
CA ALA A 187 -16.52 1.47 18.43
C ALA A 187 -16.73 2.86 19.05
N GLY A 188 -15.97 3.84 18.59
CA GLY A 188 -16.10 5.20 19.04
C GLY A 188 -17.44 5.85 18.67
N HIS A 189 -17.91 5.65 17.42
CA HIS A 189 -19.23 6.13 16.99
C HIS A 189 -20.37 5.52 17.82
N GLU A 190 -20.35 4.20 18.01
CA GLU A 190 -21.34 3.47 18.82
C GLU A 190 -21.35 3.95 20.28
N ALA A 191 -20.17 4.14 20.87
CA ALA A 191 -20.06 4.61 22.24
C ALA A 191 -20.64 6.03 22.40
N THR A 192 -20.32 6.95 21.48
CA THR A 192 -20.78 8.34 21.57
C THR A 192 -22.26 8.52 21.25
N PHE A 193 -22.78 7.85 20.21
CA PHE A 193 -24.14 8.13 19.71
C PHE A 193 -25.18 7.11 20.15
N ARG A 194 -24.78 5.92 20.64
CA ARG A 194 -25.70 4.85 21.04
C ARG A 194 -25.55 4.40 22.48
N GLY A 195 -24.60 4.96 23.24
CA GLY A 195 -24.42 4.68 24.68
C GLY A 195 -24.05 3.23 24.99
N LYS A 196 -23.60 2.46 24.00
CA LYS A 196 -23.21 1.05 24.19
C LYS A 196 -21.75 0.96 24.63
N ARG A 197 -21.48 0.18 25.68
CA ARG A 197 -20.12 -0.30 25.96
C ARG A 197 -19.69 -1.21 24.81
N THR A 198 -18.56 -0.89 24.22
CA THR A 198 -17.98 -1.66 23.13
C THR A 198 -17.37 -2.95 23.68
N THR A 199 -17.97 -4.10 23.35
CA THR A 199 -17.40 -5.42 23.65
C THR A 199 -16.36 -5.80 22.58
N PRO A 200 -15.31 -6.57 22.92
CA PRO A 200 -14.30 -7.05 21.96
C PRO A 200 -14.82 -8.01 20.88
N GLU A 201 -16.13 -8.31 20.87
CA GLU A 201 -16.79 -9.30 19.99
C GLU A 201 -16.77 -8.91 18.51
N PHE A 202 -16.30 -7.70 18.17
CA PHE A 202 -16.18 -7.22 16.79
C PHE A 202 -15.13 -7.98 15.96
N CYS A 203 -14.18 -8.68 16.61
CA CYS A 203 -13.09 -9.40 15.96
C CYS A 203 -13.31 -10.93 15.99
N HIS A 204 -14.25 -11.48 15.20
CA HIS A 204 -14.32 -12.93 15.04
C HIS A 204 -14.60 -13.45 13.62
N ASN A 205 -13.71 -14.37 13.22
CA ASN A 205 -13.78 -15.41 12.19
C ASN A 205 -14.39 -15.09 10.83
N GLN A 206 -13.53 -14.91 9.81
CA GLN A 206 -13.84 -15.33 8.43
C GLN A 206 -12.65 -16.06 7.80
N ARG A 207 -12.89 -17.32 7.44
CA ARG A 207 -12.07 -18.07 6.47
C ARG A 207 -12.76 -17.95 5.12
N HIS A 208 -12.01 -17.57 4.11
CA HIS A 208 -12.46 -17.59 2.73
C HIS A 208 -11.48 -18.46 1.91
N THR A 209 -12.00 -19.12 0.88
CA THR A 209 -11.25 -19.99 -0.03
C THR A 209 -11.14 -19.28 -1.38
N TYR A 210 -9.93 -19.05 -1.92
CA TYR A 210 -9.69 -18.16 -3.08
C TYR A 210 -8.86 -18.76 -4.22
N ASP A 211 -8.53 -20.05 -4.18
CA ASP A 211 -7.46 -20.65 -5.01
C ASP A 211 -7.66 -20.55 -6.54
N PHE A 212 -8.90 -20.45 -7.04
CA PHE A 212 -9.19 -20.52 -8.48
C PHE A 212 -8.82 -19.26 -9.28
N PHE A 213 -8.88 -18.06 -8.68
CA PHE A 213 -8.66 -16.81 -9.43
C PHE A 213 -7.18 -16.56 -9.77
N PHE A 214 -6.26 -17.05 -8.93
CA PHE A 214 -4.82 -16.83 -9.09
C PHE A 214 -4.26 -17.33 -10.42
N CYS A 215 -4.69 -18.53 -10.86
CA CYS A 215 -4.11 -19.17 -12.04
C CYS A 215 -4.42 -18.42 -13.35
N LYS A 216 -5.54 -17.70 -13.45
CA LYS A 216 -5.94 -17.03 -14.69
C LYS A 216 -5.29 -15.65 -14.87
N SER A 217 -5.12 -14.88 -13.79
CA SER A 217 -4.41 -13.58 -13.85
C SER A 217 -2.94 -13.75 -14.21
N PHE A 218 -2.34 -14.85 -13.74
CA PHE A 218 -1.01 -15.25 -14.15
C PHE A 218 -0.91 -15.47 -15.67
N ILE A 219 -1.80 -16.25 -16.26
CA ILE A 219 -1.75 -16.59 -17.69
C ILE A 219 -1.81 -15.32 -18.55
N SER A 220 -2.67 -14.35 -18.22
CA SER A 220 -2.73 -13.07 -18.95
C SER A 220 -1.44 -12.26 -18.85
N LEU A 221 -0.90 -12.07 -17.64
CA LEU A 221 0.32 -11.28 -17.45
C LEU A 221 1.57 -11.95 -18.04
N GLN A 222 1.59 -13.28 -18.14
CA GLN A 222 2.67 -14.03 -18.79
C GLN A 222 2.64 -13.87 -20.32
N MET A 223 1.48 -13.57 -20.91
CA MET A 223 1.32 -13.34 -22.34
C MET A 223 1.52 -11.87 -22.74
N ASN A 224 2.13 -11.04 -21.88
CA ASN A 224 2.22 -9.58 -22.05
C ASN A 224 0.85 -8.91 -22.31
N ALA A 225 -0.20 -9.44 -21.71
CA ALA A 225 -1.53 -8.86 -21.74
C ALA A 225 -1.85 -8.17 -20.40
N HIS A 226 -2.92 -7.37 -20.39
CA HIS A 226 -3.25 -6.48 -19.29
C HIS A 226 -4.34 -7.08 -18.40
N VAL A 227 -4.41 -6.61 -17.15
CA VAL A 227 -5.48 -6.95 -16.21
C VAL A 227 -6.26 -5.69 -15.85
N TYR A 228 -7.55 -5.70 -16.12
CA TYR A 228 -8.43 -4.56 -15.85
C TYR A 228 -9.43 -4.90 -14.74
N TYR A 229 -9.40 -4.13 -13.66
CA TYR A 229 -10.38 -4.18 -12.58
C TYR A 229 -11.52 -3.19 -12.88
N ILE A 230 -12.75 -3.67 -13.01
CA ILE A 230 -13.94 -2.85 -13.24
C ILE A 230 -14.81 -2.91 -11.99
N GLY A 231 -14.84 -1.85 -11.18
CA GLY A 231 -15.42 -1.90 -9.85
C GLY A 231 -16.53 -0.89 -9.59
N TRP A 232 -17.48 -1.32 -8.76
CA TRP A 232 -18.57 -0.48 -8.28
C TRP A 232 -18.30 0.02 -6.85
N GLN A 233 -18.65 1.28 -6.61
CA GLN A 233 -18.52 1.98 -5.34
C GLN A 233 -17.11 1.81 -4.75
N THR A 234 -17.02 1.57 -3.44
CA THR A 234 -15.75 1.42 -2.73
C THR A 234 -14.95 0.19 -3.16
N LEU A 235 -15.57 -0.82 -3.81
CA LEU A 235 -14.83 -1.95 -4.38
C LEU A 235 -13.97 -1.51 -5.58
N GLY A 236 -14.44 -0.53 -6.36
CA GLY A 236 -13.63 0.13 -7.39
C GLY A 236 -12.43 0.88 -6.79
N THR A 237 -12.61 1.55 -5.65
CA THR A 237 -11.50 2.20 -4.92
C THR A 237 -10.46 1.19 -4.44
N ILE A 238 -10.88 0.01 -3.99
CA ILE A 238 -9.97 -1.10 -3.64
C ILE A 238 -9.21 -1.59 -4.88
N GLY A 239 -9.89 -1.71 -6.02
CA GLY A 239 -9.27 -2.03 -7.32
C GLY A 239 -8.17 -1.03 -7.71
N LEU A 240 -8.49 0.26 -7.69
CA LEU A 240 -7.53 1.34 -7.96
C LEU A 240 -6.33 1.29 -7.00
N THR A 241 -6.58 1.01 -5.71
CA THR A 241 -5.53 0.90 -4.69
C THR A 241 -4.58 -0.26 -4.98
N ASP A 242 -5.08 -1.45 -5.35
CA ASP A 242 -4.24 -2.61 -5.67
C ASP A 242 -3.41 -2.38 -6.95
N ALA A 243 -4.04 -1.84 -8.01
CA ALA A 243 -3.38 -1.53 -9.28
C ALA A 243 -2.21 -0.55 -9.09
N SER A 244 -2.44 0.56 -8.36
CA SER A 244 -1.43 1.61 -8.13
C SER A 244 -0.15 1.12 -7.43
N GLU A 245 -0.23 0.02 -6.69
CA GLU A 245 0.91 -0.55 -5.96
C GLU A 245 1.73 -1.53 -6.80
N CYS A 246 1.23 -2.00 -7.95
CA CYS A 246 1.95 -2.96 -8.78
C CYS A 246 3.20 -2.33 -9.40
N VAL A 247 3.11 -1.06 -9.82
CA VAL A 247 4.22 -0.29 -10.42
C VAL A 247 5.45 -0.22 -9.50
N PRO A 248 5.37 0.30 -8.26
CA PRO A 248 6.55 0.37 -7.38
C PRO A 248 6.98 -0.98 -6.82
N THR A 249 6.02 -1.89 -6.59
CA THR A 249 6.27 -3.19 -5.92
C THR A 249 6.99 -4.19 -6.84
N TYR A 250 6.59 -4.24 -8.11
CA TYR A 250 7.03 -5.26 -9.07
C TYR A 250 7.69 -4.69 -10.32
N GLY A 251 7.95 -3.38 -10.34
CA GLY A 251 8.49 -2.70 -11.51
C GLY A 251 7.57 -2.71 -12.72
N ALA A 252 6.29 -3.03 -12.50
CA ALA A 252 5.27 -3.20 -13.53
C ALA A 252 5.09 -1.93 -14.36
N ASP A 253 4.65 -2.10 -15.60
CA ASP A 253 4.13 -0.98 -16.36
C ASP A 253 2.81 -0.50 -15.72
N PHE A 254 2.47 0.76 -15.92
CA PHE A 254 1.18 1.28 -15.47
C PHE A 254 0.01 0.57 -16.16
N ASP A 255 0.16 0.17 -17.42
CA ASP A 255 -0.90 -0.52 -18.15
C ASP A 255 -0.99 -2.02 -17.82
N ASP A 256 0.03 -2.63 -17.16
CA ASP A 256 0.01 -4.07 -16.78
C ASP A 256 -1.25 -4.41 -15.95
N ILE A 257 -1.58 -3.59 -14.96
CA ILE A 257 -2.80 -3.71 -14.15
C ILE A 257 -3.42 -2.33 -13.94
N ARG A 258 -4.67 -2.14 -14.37
CA ARG A 258 -5.42 -0.89 -14.19
C ARG A 258 -6.77 -1.11 -13.52
N GLY A 259 -7.19 -0.13 -12.74
CA GLY A 259 -8.51 -0.09 -12.11
C GLY A 259 -9.41 0.99 -12.69
N PHE A 260 -10.71 0.72 -12.69
CA PHE A 260 -11.77 1.64 -13.06
C PHE A 260 -12.91 1.58 -12.05
N ILE A 261 -13.59 2.71 -11.87
CA ILE A 261 -14.69 2.89 -10.92
C ILE A 261 -15.92 3.49 -11.62
N ASN A 262 -17.11 3.05 -11.23
CA ASN A 262 -18.36 3.62 -11.71
C ASN A 262 -18.40 5.14 -11.41
N ASN A 263 -18.84 5.96 -12.36
CA ASN A 263 -18.89 7.42 -12.24
C ASN A 263 -17.55 8.14 -11.95
N GLY A 264 -16.39 7.48 -12.06
CA GLY A 264 -15.07 8.12 -11.95
C GLY A 264 -14.84 8.88 -10.64
N PHE A 265 -14.20 10.05 -10.71
CA PHE A 265 -13.91 10.89 -9.52
C PHE A 265 -15.15 11.32 -8.74
N ARG A 266 -16.33 11.36 -9.37
CA ARG A 266 -17.58 11.65 -8.67
C ARG A 266 -17.94 10.57 -7.66
N GLU A 267 -17.63 9.30 -7.95
CA GLU A 267 -17.77 8.22 -6.98
C GLU A 267 -16.61 8.17 -6.01
N MET A 268 -15.39 8.44 -6.49
CA MET A 268 -14.18 8.44 -5.67
C MET A 268 -14.27 9.44 -4.50
N LYS A 269 -14.83 10.64 -4.73
CA LYS A 269 -15.07 11.68 -3.70
C LYS A 269 -13.77 12.15 -3.00
N ASN A 270 -12.68 12.21 -3.76
CA ASN A 270 -11.43 12.83 -3.32
C ASN A 270 -11.60 14.36 -3.23
N LYS A 271 -10.72 15.02 -2.45
CA LYS A 271 -10.82 16.44 -2.10
C LYS A 271 -10.52 17.39 -3.26
N GLU A 272 -9.57 17.02 -4.12
CA GLU A 272 -9.10 17.81 -5.26
C GLU A 272 -10.03 17.69 -6.48
N GLY A 273 -11.06 16.85 -6.40
CA GLY A 273 -12.04 16.67 -7.47
C GLY A 273 -11.50 15.85 -8.64
N ASP A 274 -11.95 16.18 -9.85
CA ASP A 274 -11.57 15.47 -11.07
C ASP A 274 -10.11 15.74 -11.43
N LEU A 275 -9.32 14.67 -11.53
CA LEU A 275 -7.89 14.72 -11.89
C LEU A 275 -7.59 14.17 -13.28
N SER A 276 -8.60 13.85 -14.09
CA SER A 276 -8.46 13.24 -15.43
C SER A 276 -7.55 14.05 -16.37
N PHE A 277 -7.47 15.36 -16.18
CA PHE A 277 -6.61 16.26 -16.96
C PHE A 277 -5.10 16.04 -16.76
N LEU A 278 -4.69 15.29 -15.73
CA LEU A 278 -3.28 15.10 -15.39
C LEU A 278 -2.56 14.05 -16.25
N GLY A 279 -3.29 13.17 -16.93
CA GLY A 279 -2.71 12.12 -17.77
C GLY A 279 -3.56 10.86 -17.86
N PRO A 280 -3.15 9.89 -18.70
CA PRO A 280 -3.86 8.62 -18.90
C PRO A 280 -4.03 7.82 -17.62
N GLU A 281 -3.15 8.01 -16.63
CA GLU A 281 -3.20 7.34 -15.33
C GLU A 281 -4.37 7.80 -14.45
N PHE A 282 -4.93 8.97 -14.76
CA PHE A 282 -6.04 9.58 -14.05
C PHE A 282 -7.39 9.35 -14.73
N ILE A 283 -7.39 8.56 -15.82
CA ILE A 283 -8.59 8.15 -16.52
C ILE A 283 -9.10 6.85 -15.89
N ILE A 284 -10.16 6.98 -15.06
CA ILE A 284 -10.60 5.92 -14.14
C ILE A 284 -12.10 5.60 -14.22
N GLY A 285 -12.90 6.31 -15.01
CA GLY A 285 -14.33 6.07 -15.13
C GLY A 285 -14.66 4.86 -16.00
N HIS A 286 -15.78 4.18 -15.72
CA HIS A 286 -16.30 3.13 -16.62
C HIS A 286 -16.57 3.65 -18.05
N LYS A 287 -17.04 4.89 -18.19
CA LYS A 287 -17.22 5.52 -19.51
C LYS A 287 -15.90 5.64 -20.24
N ASP A 288 -14.89 6.12 -19.53
CA ASP A 288 -13.55 6.27 -20.11
C ASP A 288 -12.96 4.92 -20.51
N PHE A 289 -13.16 3.87 -19.70
CA PHE A 289 -12.79 2.50 -20.06
C PHE A 289 -13.44 2.06 -21.37
N VAL A 290 -14.75 2.27 -21.52
CA VAL A 290 -15.51 1.91 -22.73
C VAL A 290 -15.01 2.68 -23.96
N GLU A 291 -14.60 3.94 -23.78
CA GLU A 291 -14.14 4.79 -24.88
C GLU A 291 -12.67 4.55 -25.27
N THR A 292 -11.81 4.22 -24.29
CA THR A 292 -10.34 4.21 -24.50
C THR A 292 -9.73 2.82 -24.50
N ILE A 293 -10.20 1.89 -23.65
CA ILE A 293 -9.59 0.57 -23.46
C ILE A 293 -10.39 -0.53 -24.14
N LEU A 294 -11.72 -0.53 -23.99
CA LEU A 294 -12.59 -1.55 -24.57
C LEU A 294 -12.39 -1.76 -26.09
N PRO A 295 -12.15 -0.72 -26.93
CA PRO A 295 -11.94 -0.91 -28.36
C PRO A 295 -10.65 -1.67 -28.70
N SER A 296 -9.63 -1.59 -27.85
CA SER A 296 -8.29 -2.19 -28.05
C SER A 296 -8.07 -3.50 -27.30
N LEU A 297 -9.06 -3.97 -26.51
CA LEU A 297 -8.96 -5.25 -25.81
C LEU A 297 -8.69 -6.42 -26.76
N SER A 298 -7.71 -7.23 -26.39
CA SER A 298 -7.33 -8.51 -26.99
C SER A 298 -7.96 -9.69 -26.23
N GLN A 299 -7.89 -10.89 -26.82
CA GLN A 299 -8.35 -12.13 -26.16
C GLN A 299 -7.48 -12.54 -24.96
N ASN A 300 -6.27 -11.99 -24.85
CA ASN A 300 -5.35 -12.32 -23.77
C ASN A 300 -5.59 -11.43 -22.54
N ASP A 301 -6.23 -10.27 -22.71
CA ASP A 301 -6.52 -9.36 -21.60
C ASP A 301 -7.55 -9.97 -20.64
N MET A 302 -7.29 -9.81 -19.35
CA MET A 302 -8.18 -10.26 -18.28
C MET A 302 -9.05 -9.13 -17.77
N MET A 303 -10.34 -9.43 -17.61
CA MET A 303 -11.32 -8.50 -17.07
C MET A 303 -11.84 -9.05 -15.75
N LEU A 304 -11.75 -8.26 -14.68
CA LEU A 304 -12.23 -8.64 -13.34
C LEU A 304 -13.24 -7.63 -12.82
N PHE A 305 -14.50 -8.04 -12.71
CA PHE A 305 -15.61 -7.23 -12.24
C PHE A 305 -15.71 -7.30 -10.72
N LEU A 306 -15.83 -6.17 -10.04
CA LEU A 306 -15.88 -6.06 -8.58
C LEU A 306 -17.19 -5.37 -8.17
N PHE A 307 -18.17 -6.15 -7.71
CA PHE A 307 -19.49 -5.62 -7.36
C PHE A 307 -20.14 -6.39 -6.20
N ALA A 308 -21.18 -5.81 -5.64
CA ALA A 308 -22.08 -6.44 -4.69
C ALA A 308 -23.48 -6.60 -5.30
N VAL A 309 -24.28 -7.54 -4.77
CA VAL A 309 -25.64 -7.81 -5.27
C VAL A 309 -26.61 -6.63 -5.13
N ASN A 310 -26.25 -5.62 -4.35
CA ASN A 310 -27.01 -4.38 -4.19
C ASN A 310 -26.55 -3.24 -5.12
N ASP A 311 -25.55 -3.48 -5.97
CA ASP A 311 -25.22 -2.59 -7.08
C ASP A 311 -26.25 -2.70 -8.21
N ASP A 312 -26.17 -1.79 -9.20
CA ASP A 312 -26.99 -1.86 -10.41
C ASP A 312 -26.53 -3.04 -11.29
N LEU A 313 -27.15 -4.20 -11.08
CA LEU A 313 -26.83 -5.42 -11.84
C LEU A 313 -27.16 -5.30 -13.34
N HIS A 314 -28.04 -4.37 -13.74
CA HIS A 314 -28.28 -4.11 -15.15
C HIS A 314 -27.08 -3.39 -15.78
N GLU A 315 -26.50 -2.41 -15.09
CA GLU A 315 -25.26 -1.75 -15.54
C GLU A 315 -24.10 -2.75 -15.62
N VAL A 316 -23.92 -3.59 -14.57
CA VAL A 316 -22.89 -4.64 -14.53
C VAL A 316 -23.02 -5.59 -15.73
N THR A 317 -24.24 -6.11 -15.96
CA THR A 317 -24.50 -7.06 -17.04
C THR A 317 -24.28 -6.42 -18.41
N ALA A 318 -24.76 -5.18 -18.61
CA ALA A 318 -24.61 -4.47 -19.87
C ALA A 318 -23.14 -4.21 -20.23
N LEU A 319 -22.29 -3.89 -19.24
CA LEU A 319 -20.86 -3.71 -19.46
C LEU A 319 -20.16 -5.06 -19.69
N ALA A 320 -20.51 -6.10 -18.93
CA ALA A 320 -20.00 -7.46 -19.13
C ALA A 320 -20.30 -7.99 -20.53
N ASP A 321 -21.51 -7.75 -21.05
CA ASP A 321 -21.91 -8.15 -22.41
C ASP A 321 -21.10 -7.43 -23.49
N GLN A 322 -20.76 -6.15 -23.28
CA GLN A 322 -19.89 -5.42 -24.19
C GLN A 322 -18.46 -5.99 -24.19
N VAL A 323 -17.91 -6.26 -23.01
CA VAL A 323 -16.58 -6.86 -22.84
C VAL A 323 -16.50 -8.26 -23.45
N ARG A 324 -17.55 -9.08 -23.29
CA ARG A 324 -17.62 -10.46 -23.81
C ARG A 324 -17.55 -10.54 -25.34
N ARG A 325 -17.85 -9.44 -26.05
CA ARG A 325 -17.66 -9.34 -27.50
C ARG A 325 -16.19 -9.18 -27.91
N ARG A 326 -15.30 -8.83 -26.97
CA ARG A 326 -13.87 -8.58 -27.20
C ARG A 326 -12.97 -9.67 -26.62
N THR A 327 -13.26 -10.10 -25.39
CA THR A 327 -12.49 -11.13 -24.69
C THR A 327 -13.39 -12.15 -24.00
N SER A 328 -12.98 -13.42 -24.01
CA SER A 328 -13.62 -14.49 -23.22
C SER A 328 -13.09 -14.60 -21.79
N ASN A 329 -12.02 -13.87 -21.45
CA ASN A 329 -11.32 -13.95 -20.17
C ASN A 329 -11.91 -12.98 -19.13
N LEU A 330 -13.21 -13.15 -18.88
CA LEU A 330 -14.01 -12.34 -17.97
C LEU A 330 -14.27 -13.07 -16.65
N HIS A 331 -14.06 -12.40 -15.53
CA HIS A 331 -14.25 -12.92 -14.17
C HIS A 331 -14.95 -11.89 -13.29
N ALA A 332 -15.46 -12.35 -12.14
CA ALA A 332 -16.08 -11.47 -11.16
C ALA A 332 -15.76 -11.87 -9.72
N ILE A 333 -15.59 -10.87 -8.87
CA ILE A 333 -15.73 -10.97 -7.41
C ILE A 333 -17.06 -10.30 -7.08
N ALA A 334 -18.07 -11.13 -6.85
CA ALA A 334 -19.43 -10.71 -6.52
C ALA A 334 -19.72 -10.99 -5.04
N HIS A 335 -20.12 -9.96 -4.30
CA HIS A 335 -20.50 -10.09 -2.89
C HIS A 335 -22.01 -10.22 -2.72
N ASP A 336 -22.46 -11.30 -2.09
CA ASP A 336 -23.88 -11.63 -1.88
C ASP A 336 -24.22 -11.69 -0.38
N LEU A 337 -25.42 -11.23 -0.03
CA LEU A 337 -25.98 -11.21 1.32
C LEU A 337 -26.47 -12.60 1.79
N GLU A 338 -26.89 -13.49 0.88
CA GLU A 338 -27.62 -14.71 1.27
C GLU A 338 -26.71 -15.88 1.70
N LYS A 339 -25.44 -15.92 1.27
CA LYS A 339 -24.53 -17.03 1.60
C LYS A 339 -23.79 -16.88 2.94
N PHE A 340 -23.97 -15.76 3.64
CA PHE A 340 -23.34 -15.48 4.94
C PHE A 340 -24.38 -15.38 6.07
N ILE A 341 -25.05 -16.49 6.38
CA ILE A 341 -25.81 -16.59 7.64
C ILE A 341 -24.78 -16.87 8.75
N ILE A 342 -24.29 -15.82 9.40
CA ILE A 342 -23.55 -15.97 10.66
C ILE A 342 -24.60 -16.30 11.75
N PRO A 343 -24.53 -17.46 12.43
CA PRO A 343 -25.44 -17.80 13.51
C PRO A 343 -24.99 -17.06 14.77
N VAL A 344 -25.16 -15.75 14.79
CA VAL A 344 -25.00 -14.91 15.99
C VAL A 344 -26.13 -13.89 15.95
N ASN A 345 -26.78 -13.63 17.08
CA ASN A 345 -27.89 -12.68 17.27
C ASN A 345 -27.55 -11.20 16.98
N PHE A 346 -26.58 -10.93 16.11
CA PHE A 346 -26.10 -9.60 15.77
C PHE A 346 -26.72 -9.13 14.46
N LYS A 347 -27.61 -8.13 14.51
CA LYS A 347 -28.04 -7.39 13.32
C LYS A 347 -26.89 -6.52 12.83
N GLU A 348 -26.15 -7.01 11.85
CA GLU A 348 -25.08 -6.27 11.18
C GLU A 348 -25.65 -5.08 10.39
N SER A 349 -24.99 -3.92 10.50
CA SER A 349 -25.35 -2.74 9.70
C SER A 349 -24.84 -2.86 8.27
N SER A 350 -25.51 -2.19 7.31
CA SER A 350 -25.06 -2.14 5.90
C SER A 350 -23.63 -1.61 5.75
N PHE A 351 -23.19 -0.75 6.65
CA PHE A 351 -21.83 -0.23 6.69
C PHE A 351 -20.81 -1.31 7.07
N GLN A 352 -21.09 -2.11 8.10
CA GLN A 352 -20.22 -3.23 8.52
C GLN A 352 -20.12 -4.30 7.42
N GLN A 353 -21.22 -4.59 6.72
CA GLN A 353 -21.22 -5.50 5.56
C GLN A 353 -20.29 -5.00 4.45
N ARG A 354 -20.39 -3.71 4.10
CA ARG A 354 -19.52 -3.09 3.08
C ARG A 354 -18.04 -3.19 3.47
N GLN A 355 -17.69 -2.94 4.73
CA GLN A 355 -16.30 -3.03 5.20
C GLN A 355 -15.70 -4.43 5.05
N ARG A 356 -16.51 -5.47 5.28
CA ARG A 356 -16.11 -6.87 5.06
C ARG A 356 -15.90 -7.16 3.58
N TRP A 357 -16.79 -6.69 2.71
CA TRP A 357 -16.65 -6.86 1.26
C TRP A 357 -15.38 -6.18 0.75
N GLU A 358 -15.10 -4.96 1.19
CA GLU A 358 -13.86 -4.24 0.86
C GLU A 358 -12.60 -5.01 1.31
N LEU A 359 -12.59 -5.56 2.53
CA LEU A 359 -11.46 -6.33 3.05
C LEU A 359 -11.27 -7.64 2.28
N SER A 360 -12.36 -8.37 2.00
CA SER A 360 -12.35 -9.59 1.18
C SER A 360 -11.83 -9.29 -0.23
N THR A 361 -12.36 -8.27 -0.90
CA THR A 361 -11.89 -7.84 -2.23
C THR A 361 -10.41 -7.48 -2.18
N LYS A 362 -9.97 -6.73 -1.16
CA LYS A 362 -8.55 -6.39 -0.99
C LYS A 362 -7.67 -7.64 -0.90
N TRP A 363 -8.06 -8.64 -0.10
CA TRP A 363 -7.31 -9.89 -0.02
C TRP A 363 -7.26 -10.62 -1.34
N CYS A 364 -8.39 -10.77 -2.05
CA CYS A 364 -8.42 -11.36 -3.38
C CYS A 364 -7.46 -10.65 -4.33
N LEU A 365 -7.57 -9.32 -4.46
CA LEU A 365 -6.78 -8.54 -5.40
C LEU A 365 -5.29 -8.57 -5.05
N ASN A 366 -4.93 -8.38 -3.77
CA ASN A 366 -3.53 -8.46 -3.37
C ASN A 366 -2.92 -9.82 -3.68
N ALA A 367 -3.70 -10.89 -3.52
CA ALA A 367 -3.23 -12.22 -3.77
C ALA A 367 -3.15 -12.49 -5.29
N ILE A 368 -4.14 -12.07 -6.07
CA ILE A 368 -4.14 -12.11 -7.54
C ILE A 368 -2.94 -11.35 -8.13
N SER A 369 -2.79 -10.07 -7.80
CA SER A 369 -1.72 -9.23 -8.35
C SER A 369 -0.34 -9.71 -7.91
N THR A 370 -0.19 -10.12 -6.65
CA THR A 370 1.08 -10.68 -6.16
C THR A 370 1.41 -12.02 -6.82
N GLY A 371 0.46 -12.95 -6.86
CA GLY A 371 0.66 -14.27 -7.45
C GLY A 371 1.05 -14.16 -8.92
N ALA A 372 0.39 -13.30 -9.68
CA ALA A 372 0.71 -13.10 -11.08
C ALA A 372 2.13 -12.55 -11.31
N HIS A 373 2.59 -11.58 -10.50
CA HIS A 373 3.96 -11.06 -10.59
C HIS A 373 5.02 -12.02 -10.06
N VAL A 374 4.70 -12.83 -9.04
CA VAL A 374 5.55 -13.94 -8.59
C VAL A 374 5.78 -14.92 -9.74
N LEU A 375 4.72 -15.25 -10.46
CA LEU A 375 4.79 -16.20 -11.56
C LEU A 375 5.42 -15.58 -12.84
N LYS A 376 5.32 -14.26 -13.06
CA LYS A 376 6.14 -13.47 -14.04
C LYS A 376 7.63 -13.39 -13.64
N GLY A 377 8.02 -13.96 -12.49
CA GLY A 377 9.41 -14.01 -12.02
C GLY A 377 9.97 -12.70 -11.52
N LYS A 378 9.11 -11.80 -11.01
CA LYS A 378 9.50 -10.53 -10.37
C LYS A 378 9.92 -10.70 -8.89
N VAL A 379 9.77 -11.91 -8.36
CA VAL A 379 10.08 -12.30 -6.98
C VAL A 379 11.06 -13.47 -6.98
N TYR A 380 12.11 -13.39 -6.16
CA TYR A 380 13.04 -14.49 -5.90
C TYR A 380 12.96 -14.91 -4.43
N MET A 381 12.76 -16.20 -4.19
CA MET A 381 12.30 -16.73 -2.89
C MET A 381 11.05 -15.97 -2.43
N ASN A 382 11.17 -15.13 -1.42
CA ASN A 382 10.12 -14.25 -0.90
C ASN A 382 10.51 -12.76 -0.93
N TYR A 383 11.45 -12.36 -1.78
CA TYR A 383 11.89 -10.97 -1.94
C TYR A 383 11.54 -10.43 -3.32
N MET A 384 10.99 -9.21 -3.37
CA MET A 384 10.77 -8.48 -4.62
C MET A 384 12.12 -8.08 -5.19
N ILE A 385 12.56 -8.77 -6.24
CA ILE A 385 13.84 -8.45 -6.88
C ILE A 385 13.64 -7.38 -7.96
N ASP A 386 12.44 -7.22 -8.52
CA ASP A 386 12.18 -6.21 -9.55
C ASP A 386 11.58 -4.91 -9.02
N LEU A 387 11.90 -4.54 -7.77
CA LEU A 387 11.40 -3.30 -7.18
C LEU A 387 12.08 -2.08 -7.82
N ARG A 388 11.33 -0.98 -7.96
CA ARG A 388 11.89 0.31 -8.38
C ARG A 388 12.36 1.10 -7.16
N VAL A 389 13.59 1.60 -7.20
CA VAL A 389 14.10 2.49 -6.15
C VAL A 389 13.55 3.90 -6.39
N THR A 390 12.55 4.31 -5.61
CA THR A 390 11.84 5.60 -5.80
C THR A 390 11.81 6.46 -4.53
N ASN A 391 12.29 5.94 -3.39
CA ASN A 391 12.48 6.67 -2.13
C ASN A 391 13.57 6.03 -1.26
N SER A 392 13.87 6.68 -0.13
CA SER A 392 14.86 6.21 0.84
C SER A 392 14.55 4.81 1.41
N LYS A 393 13.27 4.47 1.57
CA LYS A 393 12.81 3.17 2.07
C LYS A 393 13.14 2.05 1.09
N LEU A 394 12.87 2.24 -0.19
CA LEU A 394 13.11 1.25 -1.24
C LEU A 394 14.60 1.16 -1.59
N TYR A 395 15.36 2.26 -1.49
CA TYR A 395 16.82 2.23 -1.61
C TYR A 395 17.43 1.30 -0.54
N ARG A 396 17.08 1.50 0.73
CA ARG A 396 17.58 0.64 1.83
C ARG A 396 17.14 -0.81 1.67
N ARG A 397 15.94 -1.04 1.14
CA ARG A 397 15.45 -2.39 0.83
C ARG A 397 16.28 -3.04 -0.27
N ALA A 398 16.59 -2.33 -1.35
CA ALA A 398 17.46 -2.80 -2.42
C ALA A 398 18.83 -3.21 -1.86
N ILE A 399 19.45 -2.36 -1.04
CA ILE A 399 20.71 -2.67 -0.35
C ILE A 399 20.60 -3.92 0.53
N SER A 400 19.53 -4.03 1.33
CA SER A 400 19.30 -5.18 2.21
C SER A 400 19.15 -6.48 1.41
N ILE A 401 18.48 -6.43 0.27
CA ILE A 401 18.33 -7.57 -0.66
C ILE A 401 19.70 -7.97 -1.22
N LEU A 402 20.50 -7.01 -1.69
CA LEU A 402 21.85 -7.27 -2.19
C LEU A 402 22.73 -7.90 -1.10
N GLN A 403 22.74 -7.35 0.12
CA GLN A 403 23.50 -7.91 1.24
C GLN A 403 23.05 -9.33 1.58
N ARG A 404 21.73 -9.57 1.61
CA ARG A 404 21.15 -10.87 1.94
C ARG A 404 21.58 -11.96 0.96
N PHE A 405 21.59 -11.68 -0.34
CA PHE A 405 21.87 -12.69 -1.36
C PHE A 405 23.35 -12.81 -1.72
N THR A 406 24.15 -11.75 -1.55
CA THR A 406 25.58 -11.77 -1.89
C THR A 406 26.50 -11.99 -0.67
N GLY A 407 26.00 -11.77 0.55
CA GLY A 407 26.82 -11.75 1.77
C GLY A 407 27.81 -10.59 1.85
N CYS A 408 27.76 -9.64 0.91
CA CYS A 408 28.69 -8.52 0.85
C CYS A 408 28.37 -7.40 1.85
N SER A 409 29.35 -6.52 2.10
CA SER A 409 29.18 -5.36 2.97
C SER A 409 28.27 -4.31 2.34
N LYS A 410 27.63 -3.50 3.20
CA LYS A 410 26.75 -2.39 2.80
C LYS A 410 27.39 -1.49 1.75
N SER A 411 28.64 -1.05 1.95
CA SER A 411 29.39 -0.20 1.00
C SER A 411 29.60 -0.85 -0.38
N LYS A 412 29.78 -2.18 -0.44
CA LYS A 412 29.90 -2.89 -1.72
C LYS A 412 28.54 -2.95 -2.44
N CYS A 413 27.48 -3.25 -1.69
CA CYS A 413 26.12 -3.27 -2.22
C CYS A 413 25.65 -1.88 -2.69
N GLU A 414 25.99 -0.82 -1.95
CA GLU A 414 25.71 0.57 -2.33
C GLU A 414 26.40 0.94 -3.63
N ARG A 415 27.70 0.64 -3.76
CA ARG A 415 28.41 0.87 -5.02
C ARG A 415 27.81 0.10 -6.19
N ALA A 416 27.44 -1.17 -6.02
CA ALA A 416 26.81 -1.95 -7.08
C ALA A 416 25.43 -1.39 -7.48
N LEU A 417 24.62 -0.99 -6.50
CA LEU A 417 23.32 -0.38 -6.74
C LEU A 417 23.47 0.96 -7.48
N LEU A 418 24.42 1.81 -7.06
CA LEU A 418 24.69 3.09 -7.72
C LEU A 418 25.18 2.92 -9.16
N ARG A 419 26.02 1.91 -9.45
CA ARG A 419 26.42 1.58 -10.84
C ARG A 419 25.20 1.23 -11.70
N ALA A 420 24.25 0.48 -11.14
CA ALA A 420 23.00 0.16 -11.82
C ALA A 420 22.10 1.40 -12.02
N ILE A 421 22.00 2.29 -11.03
CA ILE A 421 21.24 3.56 -11.08
C ILE A 421 21.79 4.48 -12.16
N TYR A 422 23.08 4.81 -12.08
CA TYR A 422 23.72 5.75 -12.98
C TYR A 422 24.12 5.13 -14.32
N SER A 423 23.84 3.84 -14.53
CA SER A 423 24.17 3.11 -15.75
C SER A 423 25.64 3.25 -16.15
N THR A 424 26.55 3.21 -15.18
CA THR A 424 28.00 3.37 -15.37
C THR A 424 28.78 2.34 -14.56
N ASP A 425 29.90 1.87 -15.09
CA ASP A 425 30.86 1.07 -14.33
C ASP A 425 31.80 1.93 -13.48
N ASP A 426 32.02 3.18 -13.88
CA ASP A 426 32.87 4.16 -13.23
C ASP A 426 32.02 5.17 -12.43
N LEU A 427 31.96 4.99 -11.11
CA LEU A 427 31.29 5.93 -10.20
C LEU A 427 32.26 7.03 -9.78
N SER A 428 31.86 8.29 -9.94
CA SER A 428 32.56 9.42 -9.33
C SER A 428 32.22 9.54 -7.84
N GLU A 429 33.11 10.19 -7.07
CA GLU A 429 32.82 10.53 -5.67
C GLU A 429 31.59 11.43 -5.54
N ASP A 430 31.40 12.35 -6.49
CA ASP A 430 30.22 13.22 -6.53
C ASP A 430 28.93 12.40 -6.60
N MET A 431 28.86 11.39 -7.48
CA MET A 431 27.70 10.50 -7.61
C MET A 431 27.44 9.70 -6.33
N ALA A 432 28.49 9.25 -5.65
CA ALA A 432 28.36 8.49 -4.41
C ALA A 432 27.94 9.36 -3.20
N SER A 433 28.20 10.67 -3.26
CA SER A 433 27.93 11.60 -2.16
C SER A 433 26.53 12.22 -2.18
N VAL A 434 25.78 12.04 -3.26
CA VAL A 434 24.42 12.56 -3.40
C VAL A 434 23.48 11.92 -2.36
N ASP A 435 22.55 12.72 -1.84
CA ASP A 435 21.49 12.26 -0.93
C ASP A 435 20.74 11.03 -1.46
N VAL A 436 20.45 10.09 -0.56
CA VAL A 436 19.83 8.79 -0.88
C VAL A 436 18.52 8.91 -1.66
N TRP A 437 17.72 9.95 -1.40
CA TRP A 437 16.42 10.15 -2.03
C TRP A 437 16.51 10.60 -3.50
N LYS A 438 17.69 11.05 -3.96
CA LYS A 438 17.94 11.42 -5.38
C LYS A 438 18.37 10.23 -6.24
N HIS A 439 18.69 9.09 -5.62
CA HIS A 439 19.08 7.87 -6.31
C HIS A 439 17.85 7.08 -6.75
N THR A 440 17.30 7.40 -7.92
CA THR A 440 16.07 6.76 -8.45
C THR A 440 16.32 5.83 -9.63
N ASP A 441 15.30 5.07 -10.01
CA ASP A 441 15.15 4.41 -11.33
C ASP A 441 15.93 3.10 -11.58
N ALA A 442 16.80 2.65 -10.67
CA ALA A 442 17.36 1.29 -10.79
C ALA A 442 16.42 0.20 -10.32
N VAL A 443 16.69 -0.98 -10.88
CA VAL A 443 16.17 -2.26 -10.44
C VAL A 443 17.31 -3.10 -9.83
N VAL A 444 17.00 -3.83 -8.76
CA VAL A 444 17.94 -4.69 -8.02
C VAL A 444 18.61 -5.83 -8.83
N PRO A 445 17.99 -6.47 -9.85
CA PRO A 445 18.55 -7.65 -10.51
C PRO A 445 19.88 -7.34 -11.19
N THR A 446 20.03 -6.17 -11.81
CA THR A 446 21.27 -5.77 -12.47
C THR A 446 22.43 -5.72 -11.48
N ALA A 447 22.26 -5.01 -10.36
CA ALA A 447 23.27 -4.93 -9.31
C ALA A 447 23.56 -6.32 -8.71
N LEU A 448 22.54 -7.16 -8.55
CA LEU A 448 22.69 -8.51 -8.02
C LEU A 448 23.52 -9.41 -8.95
N VAL A 449 23.21 -9.42 -10.25
CA VAL A 449 23.95 -10.19 -11.27
C VAL A 449 25.39 -9.70 -11.37
N MET A 450 25.62 -8.38 -11.41
CA MET A 450 26.97 -7.81 -11.41
C MET A 450 27.80 -8.31 -10.22
N MET A 451 27.23 -8.26 -9.01
CA MET A 451 27.93 -8.69 -7.79
C MET A 451 28.18 -10.20 -7.77
N GLN A 452 27.20 -10.99 -8.19
CA GLN A 452 27.26 -12.45 -8.10
C GLN A 452 28.17 -13.06 -9.16
N CYS A 453 28.15 -12.53 -10.38
CA CYS A 453 28.96 -13.01 -11.51
C CYS A 453 30.33 -12.32 -11.57
N GLY A 454 30.51 -11.18 -10.89
CA GLY A 454 31.73 -10.38 -10.98
C GLY A 454 31.93 -9.76 -12.36
N CYS A 455 30.84 -9.37 -13.02
CA CYS A 455 30.83 -8.86 -14.40
C CYS A 455 30.57 -7.35 -14.49
N THR A 456 30.75 -6.80 -15.69
CA THR A 456 30.42 -5.41 -16.03
C THR A 456 28.91 -5.18 -16.07
N LEU A 457 28.48 -3.92 -16.05
CA LEU A 457 27.07 -3.56 -16.20
C LEU A 457 26.48 -4.10 -17.52
N ALA A 458 27.24 -4.01 -18.62
CA ALA A 458 26.80 -4.45 -19.93
C ALA A 458 26.60 -5.98 -19.98
N GLU A 459 27.54 -6.74 -19.41
CA GLU A 459 27.42 -8.20 -19.31
C GLU A 459 26.26 -8.63 -18.41
N ALA A 460 26.04 -7.92 -17.29
CA ALA A 460 24.92 -8.20 -16.40
C ALA A 460 23.56 -7.96 -17.08
N ARG A 461 23.43 -6.85 -17.83
CA ARG A 461 22.23 -6.56 -18.63
C ARG A 461 22.02 -7.61 -19.71
N HIS A 462 23.07 -7.95 -20.45
CA HIS A 462 23.00 -9.01 -21.45
C HIS A 462 22.54 -10.34 -20.85
N HIS A 463 23.06 -10.72 -19.67
CA HIS A 463 22.63 -11.94 -18.98
C HIS A 463 21.14 -11.90 -18.60
N LEU A 464 20.63 -10.76 -18.15
CA LEU A 464 19.21 -10.57 -17.86
C LEU A 464 18.37 -10.67 -19.16
N ASP A 465 18.81 -10.02 -20.23
CA ASP A 465 18.12 -10.00 -21.54
C ASP A 465 18.09 -11.39 -22.20
N CYS A 466 19.08 -12.24 -21.94
CA CYS A 466 19.12 -13.63 -22.41
C CYS A 466 18.05 -14.53 -21.77
N HIS A 467 17.39 -14.08 -20.70
CA HIS A 467 16.34 -14.85 -20.04
C HIS A 467 14.98 -14.15 -20.17
N PRO A 468 13.91 -14.87 -20.54
CA PRO A 468 12.57 -14.29 -20.60
C PRO A 468 12.01 -13.94 -19.22
N VAL A 469 12.58 -14.52 -18.15
CA VAL A 469 12.12 -14.38 -16.76
C VAL A 469 13.29 -13.95 -15.89
N ILE A 470 13.18 -12.78 -15.25
CA ILE A 470 14.24 -12.16 -14.44
C ILE A 470 14.69 -13.09 -13.30
N ARG A 471 13.73 -13.75 -12.61
CA ARG A 471 14.03 -14.75 -11.57
C ARG A 471 14.98 -15.84 -12.06
N ASP A 472 14.82 -16.30 -13.30
CA ASP A 472 15.57 -17.43 -13.82
C ASP A 472 17.01 -17.00 -14.14
N ALA A 473 17.20 -15.79 -14.68
CA ALA A 473 18.53 -15.18 -14.80
C ALA A 473 19.23 -15.05 -13.45
N VAL A 474 18.54 -14.51 -12.44
CA VAL A 474 19.09 -14.39 -11.08
C VAL A 474 19.45 -15.78 -10.52
N SER A 475 18.58 -16.78 -10.69
CA SER A 475 18.80 -18.15 -10.21
C SER A 475 20.00 -18.82 -10.87
N ALA A 476 20.20 -18.61 -12.18
CA ALA A 476 21.34 -19.14 -12.92
C ALA A 476 22.68 -18.65 -12.35
N CYS A 477 22.75 -17.40 -11.89
CA CYS A 477 23.95 -16.82 -11.28
C CYS A 477 24.36 -17.56 -10.00
N PHE A 478 23.38 -17.99 -9.20
CA PHE A 478 23.64 -18.73 -7.95
C PHE A 478 23.94 -20.22 -8.18
N ASN A 479 23.41 -20.81 -9.24
CA ASN A 479 23.58 -22.23 -9.57
C ASN A 479 24.89 -22.54 -10.33
N SER A 480 25.54 -21.53 -10.93
CA SER A 480 26.87 -21.70 -11.51
C SER A 480 27.88 -22.07 -10.41
N SER A 481 28.71 -23.08 -10.68
CA SER A 481 29.44 -23.92 -9.72
C SER A 481 30.52 -23.25 -8.84
N LYS A 482 30.56 -21.92 -8.76
CA LYS A 482 31.46 -21.16 -7.87
C LYS A 482 30.87 -20.81 -6.50
N THR A 483 29.57 -21.02 -6.26
CA THR A 483 28.88 -20.50 -5.06
C THR A 483 28.01 -21.51 -4.30
N LYS A 484 28.43 -22.77 -4.19
CA LYS A 484 27.75 -23.76 -3.33
C LYS A 484 27.86 -23.52 -1.82
N ASN A 485 28.63 -22.51 -1.35
CA ASN A 485 28.96 -22.35 0.07
C ASN A 485 28.18 -21.28 0.86
N PHE A 486 27.17 -20.60 0.31
CA PHE A 486 26.55 -19.44 0.99
C PHE A 486 25.05 -19.52 1.28
N ILE A 487 24.36 -20.60 0.95
CA ILE A 487 22.96 -20.79 1.37
C ILE A 487 22.95 -21.70 2.60
N LYS A 488 23.03 -21.13 3.81
CA LYS A 488 22.67 -21.87 5.02
C LYS A 488 21.17 -22.21 4.96
N PRO A 489 20.77 -23.46 5.22
CA PRO A 489 19.37 -23.85 5.36
C PRO A 489 18.68 -23.03 6.45
N LEU A 490 17.37 -22.83 6.32
CA LEU A 490 16.54 -22.02 7.22
C LEU A 490 16.27 -22.67 8.61
N ASP A 491 16.93 -23.77 8.95
CA ASP A 491 16.74 -24.49 10.21
C ASP A 491 17.96 -24.32 11.12
N SER A 492 18.03 -23.19 11.81
CA SER A 492 18.75 -22.97 13.09
C SER A 492 18.74 -21.47 13.42
N VAL A 493 17.58 -20.95 13.81
CA VAL A 493 17.57 -19.87 14.79
C VAL A 493 17.39 -20.57 16.12
N GLU A 494 18.51 -20.97 16.72
CA GLU A 494 18.56 -21.19 18.15
C GLU A 494 18.13 -19.89 18.82
N SER A 495 17.10 -20.02 19.63
CA SER A 495 16.69 -19.07 20.65
C SER A 495 17.86 -18.80 21.59
N GLU A 496 18.26 -17.53 21.73
CA GLU A 496 18.90 -16.98 22.93
C GLU A 496 19.11 -15.45 22.79
N PRO A 497 19.10 -14.68 23.89
CA PRO A 497 17.92 -14.16 24.60
C PRO A 497 17.47 -12.76 24.15
#